data_AF-A0A7X7N0P9-F1
#
_entry.id   AF-A0A7X7N0P9-F1
#
_cell.length_a   1.000
_cell.length_b   1.000
_cell.length_c   1.000
_cell.angle_alpha   90.00
_cell.angle_beta   90.00
_cell.angle_gamma   90.00
#
_symmetry.space_group_name_H-M   'P 1'
#
loop_
_entity.id
_entity.type
_entity.pdbx_description
1 polymer ?
#
loop_
_entity_poly.entity_id
_entity_poly.type
_entity_poly.pdbx_seq_one_letter_code
_entity_poly.pdbx_strand_id
1 'polypeptide(L)'
;MDRLVIVLLVLAAVGALASFLLSRFFKRKWIWYFPSLIGVLLIIYYSLQIEFGKMEGFEELGYLLLSFMALAVVAGNVIANIIITLRRKKQEEK
;
A
#
# COMPACT_ATOMS: atom_id res chain seq x y z
N MET A 1 12.11 14.51 -12.15
CA MET A 1 11.82 13.86 -10.85
C MET A 1 10.37 14.07 -10.44
N ASP A 2 9.77 15.21 -10.74
CA ASP A 2 8.39 15.59 -10.37
C ASP A 2 7.33 14.55 -10.76
N ARG A 3 7.44 13.94 -11.94
CA ARG A 3 6.49 12.93 -12.42
C ARG A 3 6.45 11.67 -11.54
N LEU A 4 7.61 11.26 -11.02
CA LEU A 4 7.73 10.05 -10.19
C LEU A 4 7.09 10.27 -8.83
N VAL A 5 7.33 11.43 -8.23
CA VAL A 5 6.69 11.84 -6.97
C VAL A 5 5.17 11.90 -7.13
N ILE A 6 4.67 12.47 -8.22
CA ILE A 6 3.23 12.52 -8.51
C ILE A 6 2.64 11.11 -8.61
N VAL A 7 3.31 10.20 -9.32
CA VAL A 7 2.85 8.80 -9.43
C VAL A 7 2.78 8.12 -8.05
N LEU A 8 3.81 8.29 -7.21
CA LEU A 8 3.81 7.74 -5.86
C LEU A 8 2.69 8.33 -4.99
N LEU A 9 2.41 9.63 -5.10
CA LEU A 9 1.28 10.26 -4.40
C LEU A 9 -0.08 9.73 -4.87
N VAL A 10 -0.25 9.53 -6.18
CA VAL A 10 -1.48 8.93 -6.74
C VAL A 10 -1.65 7.50 -6.22
N LEU A 11 -0.59 6.70 -6.19
CA LEU A 11 -0.62 5.33 -5.66
C LEU A 11 -0.94 5.31 -4.15
N ALA A 12 -0.37 6.23 -3.38
CA ALA A 12 -0.72 6.40 -1.98
C ALA A 12 -2.20 6.79 -1.80
N ALA A 13 -2.71 7.69 -2.65
CA ALA A 13 -4.12 8.05 -2.64
C ALA A 13 -5.04 6.86 -2.99
N VAL A 14 -4.63 5.99 -3.93
CA VAL A 14 -5.35 4.74 -4.24
C VAL A 14 -5.38 3.80 -3.03
N GLY A 15 -4.24 3.61 -2.35
CA GLY A 15 -4.16 2.80 -1.12
C GLY A 15 -5.07 3.34 -0.01
N ALA A 16 -5.08 4.67 0.16
CA ALA A 16 -5.93 5.36 1.13
C ALA A 16 -7.42 5.21 0.78
N LEU A 17 -7.78 5.37 -0.49
CA LEU A 17 -9.15 5.20 -0.98
C LEU A 17 -9.65 3.76 -0.80
N ALA A 18 -8.80 2.75 -1.03
CA ALA A 18 -9.11 1.37 -0.76
C ALA A 18 -9.41 1.12 0.72
N SER A 19 -8.59 1.66 1.63
CA SER A 19 -8.86 1.62 3.08
C SER A 19 -10.19 2.28 3.43
N PHE A 20 -10.45 3.47 2.87
CA PHE A 20 -11.71 4.19 3.10
C PHE A 20 -12.93 3.39 2.66
N LEU A 21 -12.91 2.84 1.44
CA LEU A 21 -13.98 1.99 0.92
C LEU A 21 -14.19 0.76 1.81
N LEU A 22 -13.12 0.03 2.15
CA LEU A 22 -13.21 -1.14 3.02
C LEU A 22 -13.76 -0.78 4.40
N SER A 23 -13.41 0.38 4.95
CA SER A 23 -13.96 0.85 6.22
C SER A 23 -15.46 1.12 6.17
N ARG A 24 -15.98 1.52 5.00
CA ARG A 24 -17.40 1.79 4.79
C ARG A 24 -18.20 0.50 4.67
N PHE A 25 -17.68 -0.51 3.98
CA PHE A 25 -18.40 -1.78 3.76
C PHE A 25 -18.20 -2.80 4.89
N PHE A 26 -17.04 -2.80 5.55
CA PHE A 26 -16.70 -3.82 6.54
C PHE A 26 -16.52 -3.22 7.93
N LYS A 27 -17.23 -3.77 8.92
CA LYS A 27 -17.07 -3.38 10.34
C LYS A 27 -15.79 -3.93 10.98
N ARG A 28 -15.27 -5.06 10.47
CA ARG A 28 -14.09 -5.74 11.03
C ARG A 28 -12.80 -5.02 10.62
N LYS A 29 -12.09 -4.45 11.60
CA LYS A 29 -10.87 -3.65 11.39
C LYS A 29 -9.75 -4.37 10.63
N TRP A 30 -9.59 -5.68 10.84
CA TRP A 30 -8.56 -6.48 10.18
C TRP A 30 -8.71 -6.51 8.64
N ILE A 31 -9.94 -6.40 8.12
CA ILE A 31 -10.20 -6.42 6.67
C ILE A 31 -9.62 -5.17 6.00
N TRP A 32 -9.51 -4.05 6.73
CA TRP A 32 -9.03 -2.80 6.15
C TRP A 32 -7.53 -2.81 5.85
N TYR A 33 -6.78 -3.71 6.50
CA TYR A 33 -5.35 -3.93 6.27
C TYR A 33 -5.08 -4.94 5.15
N PHE A 34 -6.12 -5.51 4.54
CA PHE A 34 -5.98 -6.48 3.47
C PHE A 34 -5.18 -5.95 2.26
N PRO A 35 -5.38 -4.71 1.78
CA PRO A 35 -4.55 -4.16 0.70
C PRO A 35 -3.08 -4.02 1.11
N SER A 36 -2.83 -3.64 2.37
CA SER A 36 -1.46 -3.55 2.91
C SER A 36 -0.81 -4.93 2.97
N LEU A 37 -1.53 -5.96 3.41
CA LEU A 37 -1.03 -7.33 3.47
C LEU A 37 -0.64 -7.85 2.08
N ILE A 38 -1.50 -7.63 1.07
CA ILE A 38 -1.19 -7.98 -0.32
C ILE A 38 0.05 -7.22 -0.81
N GLY A 39 0.13 -5.91 -0.53
CA GLY A 39 1.28 -5.10 -0.93
C GLY A 39 2.59 -5.59 -0.32
N VAL A 40 2.59 -5.99 0.96
CA VAL A 40 3.77 -6.57 1.61
C VAL A 40 4.15 -7.91 0.98
N LEU A 41 3.19 -8.78 0.69
CA LEU A 41 3.45 -10.05 0.02
C LEU A 41 4.05 -9.84 -1.39
N LEU A 42 3.57 -8.85 -2.13
CA LEU A 42 4.13 -8.49 -3.43
C LEU A 42 5.57 -7.97 -3.32
N ILE A 43 5.86 -7.12 -2.32
CA ILE A 43 7.23 -6.65 -2.09
C ILE A 43 8.15 -7.82 -1.77
N ILE A 44 7.73 -8.75 -0.91
CA ILE A 44 8.51 -9.96 -0.62
C ILE A 44 8.74 -10.77 -1.89
N TYR A 45 7.70 -10.99 -2.69
CA TYR A 45 7.82 -11.71 -3.96
C TYR A 45 8.81 -11.04 -4.93
N TYR A 46 8.75 -9.71 -5.09
CA TYR A 46 9.69 -8.97 -5.93
C TYR A 46 11.12 -9.05 -5.38
N SER A 47 11.31 -8.96 -4.07
CA SER A 47 12.63 -9.16 -3.45
C SER A 47 13.19 -10.57 -3.71
N LEU A 48 12.34 -11.60 -3.64
CA LEU A 48 12.76 -12.97 -3.95
C LEU A 48 13.10 -13.15 -5.43
N GLN A 49 12.36 -12.50 -6.33
CA GLN A 49 12.74 -12.48 -7.75
C GLN A 49 14.08 -11.77 -7.97
N ILE A 50 14.34 -10.70 -7.20
CA ILE A 50 15.64 -10.01 -7.18
C ILE A 50 16.79 -10.92 -6.80
N GLU A 51 16.61 -11.71 -5.75
CA GLU A 51 17.69 -12.52 -5.19
C GLU A 51 17.91 -13.86 -5.92
N PHE A 52 16.82 -14.52 -6.35
CA PHE A 52 16.86 -15.90 -6.85
C PHE A 52 16.48 -16.04 -8.33
N GLY A 53 15.95 -14.98 -8.93
CA GLY A 53 15.55 -14.97 -10.34
C GLY A 53 16.77 -14.89 -11.27
N LYS A 54 16.73 -15.65 -12.38
CA LYS A 54 17.64 -15.40 -13.49
C LYS A 54 17.12 -14.20 -14.27
N MET A 55 17.67 -13.03 -13.97
CA MET A 55 17.24 -11.79 -14.61
C MET A 55 18.03 -11.50 -15.87
N GLU A 56 17.33 -10.96 -16.86
CA GLU A 56 17.92 -10.46 -18.09
C GLU A 56 17.74 -8.93 -18.19
N GLY A 57 18.79 -8.24 -18.65
CA GLY A 57 18.74 -6.79 -18.88
C GLY A 57 18.45 -5.97 -17.62
N PHE A 58 17.37 -5.19 -17.64
CA PHE A 58 16.99 -4.22 -16.60
C PHE A 58 15.81 -4.67 -15.72
N GLU A 59 15.50 -5.96 -15.70
CA GLU A 59 14.39 -6.50 -14.91
C GLU A 59 14.52 -6.20 -13.41
N GLU A 60 15.75 -6.19 -12.87
CA GLU A 60 16.01 -5.92 -11.46
C GLU A 60 15.54 -4.53 -11.05
N LEU A 61 15.82 -3.53 -11.89
CA LEU A 61 15.36 -2.17 -11.70
C LEU A 61 13.83 -2.08 -11.79
N GLY A 62 13.21 -2.88 -12.66
CA GLY A 62 11.76 -3.02 -12.78
C GLY A 62 11.13 -3.51 -11.49
N TYR A 63 11.64 -4.60 -10.91
CA TYR A 63 11.15 -5.14 -9.63
C TYR A 63 11.37 -4.19 -8.46
N LEU A 64 12.48 -3.44 -8.47
CA LEU A 64 12.75 -2.42 -7.47
C LEU A 64 11.74 -1.26 -7.56
N LEU A 65 11.44 -0.78 -8.77
CA LEU A 65 10.40 0.23 -9.01
C LEU A 65 9.02 -0.27 -8.60
N LEU A 66 8.65 -1.50 -8.96
CA LEU A 66 7.39 -2.12 -8.55
C LEU A 66 7.27 -2.23 -7.03
N SER A 67 8.37 -2.53 -6.35
CA SER A 67 8.43 -2.55 -4.89
C SER A 67 8.17 -1.18 -4.28
N PHE A 68 8.76 -0.10 -4.82
CA PHE A 68 8.46 1.27 -4.36
C PHE A 68 7.01 1.68 -4.63
N MET A 69 6.46 1.30 -5.78
CA MET A 69 5.05 1.55 -6.10
C MET A 69 4.12 0.82 -5.13
N ALA A 70 4.39 -0.45 -4.84
CA ALA A 70 3.65 -1.23 -3.85
C ALA A 70 3.78 -0.59 -2.45
N LEU A 71 4.98 -0.16 -2.06
CA LEU A 71 5.22 0.51 -0.78
C LEU A 71 4.39 1.79 -0.64
N ALA A 72 4.26 2.59 -1.71
CA ALA A 72 3.44 3.79 -1.70
C ALA A 72 1.95 3.47 -1.45
N VAL A 73 1.42 2.41 -2.08
CA VAL A 73 0.05 1.93 -1.85
C VAL A 73 -0.12 1.47 -0.39
N VAL A 74 0.82 0.68 0.13
CA VAL A 74 0.81 0.20 1.52
C VAL A 74 0.81 1.39 2.49
N ALA A 75 1.72 2.36 2.30
CA ALA A 75 1.82 3.53 3.14
C ALA A 75 0.50 4.33 3.16
N GLY A 76 -0.08 4.59 1.98
CA GLY A 76 -1.38 5.26 1.86
C GLY A 76 -2.50 4.53 2.58
N ASN A 77 -2.56 3.20 2.43
CA ASN A 77 -3.55 2.35 3.09
C ASN A 77 -3.42 2.35 4.62
N VAL A 78 -2.19 2.22 5.13
CA VAL A 78 -1.89 2.24 6.57
C VAL A 78 -2.23 3.61 7.17
N ILE A 79 -1.79 4.70 6.54
CA ILE A 79 -2.08 6.07 7.01
C ILE A 79 -3.60 6.30 7.08
N ALA A 80 -4.34 5.90 6.03
CA ALA A 80 -5.79 6.02 6.02
C ALA A 80 -6.45 5.21 7.14
N ASN A 81 -6.01 3.97 7.37
CA ASN A 81 -6.51 3.13 8.47
C ASN A 81 -6.29 3.77 9.84
N ILE A 82 -5.11 4.38 10.06
CA ILE A 82 -4.81 5.12 11.29
C ILE A 82 -5.78 6.29 11.45
N ILE A 83 -5.93 7.13 10.41
CA ILE A 83 -6.82 8.30 10.44
C ILE A 83 -8.27 7.89 10.71
N ILE A 84 -8.78 6.86 10.02
CA ILE A 84 -10.15 6.36 10.19
C ILE A 84 -10.36 5.84 11.61
N THR A 85 -9.39 5.10 12.14
CA THR A 85 -9.48 4.54 13.50
C THR A 85 -9.51 5.64 14.56
N LEU A 86 -8.64 6.65 14.44
CA LEU A 86 -8.63 7.80 15.35
C LEU A 86 -9.93 8.61 15.29
N ARG A 87 -10.47 8.83 14.08
CA ARG A 87 -11.74 9.54 13.90
C ARG A 87 -12.93 8.81 14.51
N ARG A 88 -13.00 7.47 14.38
CA ARG A 88 -14.09 6.67 14.97
C ARG A 88 -14.03 6.64 16.49
N LYS A 89 -12.84 6.48 17.09
CA LYS A 89 -12.67 6.53 18.55
C LYS A 89 -13.18 7.86 19.13
N LYS A 90 -12.84 8.99 18.50
CA LYS A 90 -13.28 10.32 18.93
C LYS A 90 -14.80 10.53 18.84
N GLN A 91 -15.50 9.78 17.97
CA GLN A 91 -16.97 9.83 17.87
C GLN A 91 -17.65 8.98 18.95
N GLU A 92 -17.00 7.91 19.44
CA GLU A 92 -17.52 7.05 20.51
C GLU A 92 -17.36 7.69 21.91
N GLU A 93 -16.45 8.66 22.06
CA GLU A 93 -16.20 9.41 23.31
C GLU A 93 -17.10 10.64 23.50
N LYS A 94 -17.95 10.97 22.52
CA LYS A 94 -18.91 12.09 22.56
C LYS A 94 -20.34 11.59 22.71
#